data_AF-A0A8T4S972-F1
#
_entry.id   AF-A0A8T4S972-F1
#
_cell.length_a   1.000
_cell.length_b   1.000
_cell.length_c   1.000
_cell.angle_alpha   90.00
_cell.angle_beta   90.00
_cell.angle_gamma   90.00
#
_symmetry.space_group_name_H-M   'P 1'
#
loop_
_entity.id
_entity.type
_entity.pdbx_description
1 polymer ?
#
loop_
_entity_poly.entity_id
_entity_poly.type
_entity_poly.pdbx_seq_one_letter_code
_entity_poly.pdbx_strand_id
1 'polypeptide(L)' 'MIHEEDLWITTHAANKMVVEGISVAQISRVLEQGSRFQQTDGYLCVYSYFSIAYKKIGEKYKIKTVFTNK' A
#
# COMPACT_ATOMS: atom_id res chain seq x y z
N MET A 1 9.10 -11.84 3.75
CA MET A 1 9.16 -11.01 2.54
C MET A 1 7.74 -10.96 2.00
N ILE A 2 7.20 -9.78 1.70
CA ILE A 2 5.82 -9.63 1.20
C ILE A 2 5.84 -9.81 -0.31
N HIS A 3 5.16 -10.85 -0.80
CA HIS A 3 5.08 -11.18 -2.21
C HIS A 3 3.81 -10.60 -2.85
N GLU A 4 3.72 -10.63 -4.18
CA GLU A 4 2.58 -10.06 -4.91
C GLU A 4 1.26 -10.79 -4.59
N GLU A 5 1.31 -12.09 -4.38
CA GLU A 5 0.18 -12.93 -3.99
C GLU A 5 -0.43 -12.58 -2.61
N ASP A 6 0.34 -11.91 -1.77
CA ASP A 6 -0.10 -11.41 -0.46
C ASP A 6 -0.92 -10.11 -0.60
N LEU A 7 -0.85 -9.45 -1.75
CA LEU A 7 -1.44 -8.15 -1.99
C LEU A 7 -2.79 -8.29 -2.69
N TRP A 8 -3.85 -7.84 -2.02
CA TRP A 8 -5.14 -7.64 -2.65
C TRP A 8 -5.30 -6.18 -3.08
N ILE A 9 -4.86 -5.88 -4.30
CA ILE A 9 -4.94 -4.53 -4.87
C ILE A 9 -6.36 -4.27 -5.39
N THR A 10 -7.00 -3.23 -4.87
CA THR A 10 -8.32 -2.81 -5.38
C THR A 10 -8.20 -2.09 -6.72
N THR A 11 -9.27 -2.07 -7.52
CA THR A 11 -9.30 -1.35 -8.81
C THR A 11 -8.93 0.13 -8.65
N HIS A 12 -9.39 0.77 -7.57
CA HIS A 12 -9.03 2.16 -7.27
C HIS A 12 -7.53 2.33 -7.03
N ALA A 13 -6.92 1.46 -6.21
CA ALA A 13 -5.48 1.47 -5.97
C ALA A 13 -4.68 1.19 -7.24
N ALA A 14 -5.10 0.21 -8.05
CA ALA A 14 -4.44 -0.12 -9.32
C ALA A 14 -4.44 1.08 -10.29
N ASN A 15 -5.57 1.79 -10.42
CA ASN A 15 -5.63 3.01 -11.23
C ASN A 15 -4.71 4.10 -10.70
N LYS A 16 -4.67 4.30 -9.38
CA LYS A 16 -3.76 5.26 -8.74
C LYS A 16 -2.30 4.90 -8.92
N MET A 17 -1.95 3.61 -8.87
CA MET A 17 -0.60 3.13 -9.14
C MET A 17 -0.13 3.53 -10.54
N VAL A 18 -1.00 3.39 -11.55
CA VAL A 18 -0.68 3.81 -12.92
C VAL A 18 -0.45 5.33 -13.00
N VAL A 19 -1.33 6.12 -12.39
CA VAL A 19 -1.26 7.59 -12.40
C VAL A 19 -0.01 8.10 -11.68
N GLU A 20 0.34 7.50 -10.54
CA GLU A 20 1.44 7.93 -9.68
C GLU A 20 2.77 7.23 -10.03
N GLY A 21 2.78 6.28 -10.98
CA GLY A 21 3.98 5.53 -11.35
C GLY A 21 4.50 4.60 -10.25
N ILE A 22 3.61 4.02 -9.44
CA ILE A 22 3.95 3.16 -8.30
C ILE A 22 3.79 1.69 -8.69
N SER A 23 4.87 0.92 -8.56
CA SER A 23 4.90 -0.53 -8.83
C SER A 23 4.51 -1.38 -7.62
N VAL A 24 4.16 -2.64 -7.86
CA VAL A 24 3.88 -3.64 -6.81
C VAL A 24 5.08 -3.85 -5.89
N ALA A 25 6.30 -3.93 -6.45
CA ALA A 25 7.53 -4.08 -5.68
C ALA A 25 7.75 -2.91 -4.69
N GLN A 26 7.39 -1.70 -5.12
CA GLN A 26 7.40 -0.52 -4.25
C GLN A 26 6.38 -0.66 -3.11
N ILE A 27 5.17 -1.16 -3.38
CA ILE A 27 4.16 -1.43 -2.34
C ILE A 27 4.67 -2.42 -1.30
N SER A 28 5.23 -3.56 -1.72
CA SER A 28 5.79 -4.55 -0.81
C SER A 28 6.86 -3.93 0.09
N ARG A 29 7.77 -3.12 -0.49
CA ARG A 29 8.82 -2.44 0.26
C ARG A 29 8.28 -1.49 1.32
N VAL A 30 7.23 -0.72 1.00
CA VAL A 30 6.60 0.17 1.99
C VAL A 30 5.93 -0.62 3.10
N LEU A 31 5.26 -1.71 2.79
CA LEU A 31 4.63 -2.53 3.83
C LEU A 31 5.67 -3.14 4.77
N GLU A 32 6.86 -3.47 4.27
CA GLU A 32 7.97 -4.02 5.06
C GLU A 32 8.71 -2.96 5.88
N GLN A 33 9.01 -1.79 5.28
CA GLN A 33 9.96 -0.82 5.82
C GLN A 33 9.34 0.52 6.22
N GLY A 34 8.08 0.75 5.84
CA GLY A 34 7.37 2.00 6.07
C GLY A 34 6.90 2.17 7.51
N SER A 35 6.82 3.43 7.93
CA SER A 35 6.20 3.81 9.21
C SER A 35 4.69 3.59 9.11
N ARG A 36 4.12 2.87 10.08
CA ARG A 36 2.70 2.49 10.09
C ARG A 36 1.95 3.35 11.10
N PHE A 37 0.84 3.92 10.64
CA PHE A 37 -0.09 4.71 11.44
C PHE A 37 -1.46 4.06 11.41
N GLN A 38 -2.08 3.86 12.57
CA GLN A 38 -3.42 3.30 12.65
C GLN A 38 -4.46 4.31 12.15
N GLN A 39 -5.42 3.84 11.36
CA GLN A 39 -6.59 4.60 10.91
C GLN A 39 -7.87 3.93 11.42
N THR A 40 -9.01 4.62 11.32
CA THR A 40 -10.32 4.08 11.71
C THR A 40 -10.62 2.72 11.05
N ASP A 41 -10.19 2.52 9.80
CA ASP A 41 -10.33 1.25 9.08
C ASP A 41 -9.00 0.83 8.43
N GLY A 42 -8.08 0.28 9.24
CA GLY A 42 -6.80 -0.25 8.77
C GLY A 42 -5.62 0.66 9.11
N TYR A 43 -4.69 0.80 8.18
CA TYR A 43 -3.41 1.46 8.40
C TYR A 43 -3.03 2.35 7.22
N LEU A 44 -2.33 3.43 7.54
CA LEU A 44 -1.55 4.20 6.60
C LEU A 44 -0.09 3.83 6.77
N CYS A 45 0.55 3.37 5.71
CA CYS A 45 1.99 3.15 5.68
C CYS A 45 2.66 4.26 4.88
N VAL A 46 3.72 4.85 5.42
CA VAL A 46 4.46 5.95 4.79
C VAL A 46 5.90 5.51 4.59
N TYR A 47 6.43 5.63 3.38
CA TYR A 47 7.84 5.35 3.10
C TYR A 47 8.36 6.26 2.00
N SER A 48 9.37 7.07 2.35
CA SER A 48 9.98 8.01 1.43
C SER A 48 8.95 8.96 0.80
N TYR A 49 8.83 8.99 -0.52
CA TYR A 49 8.00 9.93 -1.28
C TYR A 49 6.54 9.49 -1.49
N PHE A 50 6.09 8.39 -0.91
CA PHE A 50 4.70 7.94 -1.07
C PHE A 50 4.15 7.21 0.14
N SER A 51 2.84 7.08 0.15
CA SER A 51 2.04 6.49 1.21
C SER A 51 1.00 5.54 0.64
N ILE A 52 0.61 4.58 1.47
CA ILE A 52 -0.32 3.51 1.12
C ILE A 52 -1.33 3.34 2.23
N ALA A 53 -2.61 3.50 1.91
CA ALA A 53 -3.67 3.12 2.83
C ALA A 53 -4.07 1.66 2.55
N TYR A 54 -4.01 0.82 3.59
CA TYR A 54 -4.30 -0.60 3.46
C TYR A 54 -5.06 -1.14 4.67
N LYS A 55 -5.58 -2.36 4.55
CA LYS A 55 -6.17 -3.12 5.65
C LYS A 55 -5.60 -4.54 5.62
N LYS A 56 -5.17 -5.07 6.76
CA LYS A 56 -4.77 -6.48 6.86
C LYS A 56 -6.03 -7.35 7.04
N ILE A 57 -6.20 -8.39 6.22
CA ILE A 57 -7.32 -9.34 6.24
C ILE A 57 -6.72 -10.75 6.27
N GLY A 58 -6.71 -11.37 7.45
CA GLY A 58 -5.92 -12.58 7.66
C GLY A 58 -4.45 -12.29 7.38
N GLU A 59 -3.82 -13.07 6.50
CA GLU A 59 -2.44 -12.84 6.08
C GLU A 59 -2.28 -11.90 4.88
N LYS A 60 -3.39 -11.50 4.23
CA LYS A 60 -3.35 -10.65 3.04
C LYS A 60 -3.44 -9.17 3.37
N TYR A 61 -2.84 -8.35 2.51
CA TYR A 61 -2.86 -6.89 2.58
C TYR A 61 -3.80 -6.34 1.51
N LYS A 62 -4.97 -5.86 1.91
CA LYS A 62 -5.90 -5.18 1.01
C LYS A 62 -5.47 -3.73 0.80
N ILE A 63 -4.97 -3.42 -0.39
CA ILE A 63 -4.50 -2.08 -0.75
C ILE A 63 -5.69 -1.23 -1.22
N LYS A 64 -6.05 -0.24 -0.41
CA LYS A 64 -7.21 0.63 -0.66
C LYS A 64 -6.84 1.77 -1.61
N THR A 65 -5.70 2.41 -1.40
CA THR A 65 -5.20 3.48 -2.28
C THR A 65 -3.70 3.70 -2.08
N VAL A 66 -3.07 4.36 -3.06
CA VAL A 66 -1.68 4.82 -3.04
C VAL A 66 -1.65 6.30 -3.40
N PHE A 67 -0.72 7.06 -2.83
CA PHE A 67 -0.54 8.46 -3.16
C PHE A 67 0.87 8.94 -2.85
N THR A 68 1.36 9.89 -3.65
CA THR A 68 2.64 10.56 -3.43
C THR A 68 2.52 11.58 -2.29
N ASN A 69 3.57 11.70 -1.47
CA ASN A 69 3.67 12.68 -0.39
C ASN A 69 4.09 14.01 -1.02
N LYS A 70 3.13 14.80 -1.46
CA LYS A 70 3.34 16.16 -1.98
C LYS A 70 3.06 17.19 -0.90
#